data_AF-A0A0D6LV54-F1
#
_entry.id   AF-A0A0D6LV54-F1
#
_cell.length_a   1.000
_cell.length_b   1.000
_cell.length_c   1.000
_cell.angle_alpha   90.00
_cell.angle_beta   90.00
_cell.angle_gamma   90.00
#
_symmetry.space_group_name_H-M   'P 1'
#
loop_
_entity.id
_entity.type
_entity.pdbx_description
1 polymer ?
#
loop_
_entity_poly.entity_id
_entity_poly.type
_entity_poly.pdbx_seq_one_letter_code
_entity_poly.pdbx_strand_id
1 'polypeptide(L)'
;MKLKTDDQNVSVVYFIFQFPRRFLRNVFNTERFCATIVIFWLVITGQNVPLPFAGFLSPPHFLWSPPEVRENVIGLNPNSTAHYPASFDIQPVTGSSVGGHFRMQFSVPIYNDASFTEAKQLYNSFIPSFWVGIEVKMMDYAHNYIYFNTKELPRIVLGIGIGLVAVSVLTGLTWIFFKLRRSRSTVFAISRSKDEEIWSVE
;
A
#
# COMPACT_ATOMS: atom_id res chain seq x y z
N MET A 1 19.97 20.76 8.80
CA MET A 1 20.13 19.36 9.26
C MET A 1 19.34 18.48 8.30
N LYS A 2 20.04 17.70 7.47
CA LYS A 2 19.46 16.94 6.35
C LYS A 2 18.90 15.64 6.92
N LEU A 3 17.59 15.55 7.10
CA LEU A 3 16.95 14.33 7.57
C LEU A 3 17.01 13.31 6.44
N LYS A 4 17.88 12.33 6.63
CA LYS A 4 18.01 11.14 5.80
C LYS A 4 16.76 10.30 6.05
N THR A 5 15.82 10.33 5.13
CA THR A 5 14.67 9.42 5.09
C THR A 5 15.21 8.02 4.89
N ASP A 6 15.05 7.20 5.93
CA ASP A 6 15.44 5.80 5.96
C ASP A 6 14.42 4.99 5.14
N ASP A 7 14.78 4.71 3.88
CA ASP A 7 14.05 3.91 2.89
C ASP A 7 14.12 2.39 3.20
N GLN A 8 14.03 1.98 4.47
CA GLN A 8 14.16 0.59 4.87
C GLN A 8 13.14 0.26 5.98
N ASN A 9 12.17 -0.62 5.68
CA ASN A 9 11.15 -1.20 6.59
C ASN A 9 9.76 -0.55 6.67
N VAL A 10 9.32 0.15 5.62
CA VAL A 10 7.91 0.06 5.25
C VAL A 10 7.77 -1.22 4.45
N SER A 11 7.08 -2.23 4.97
CA SER A 11 6.59 -3.32 4.14
C SER A 11 5.61 -2.67 3.16
N VAL A 12 6.14 -2.23 2.02
CA VAL A 12 5.37 -1.73 0.90
C VAL A 12 4.62 -2.94 0.38
N VAL A 13 3.47 -3.20 0.96
CA VAL A 13 2.52 -4.10 0.34
C VAL A 13 1.94 -3.30 -0.81
N TYR A 14 2.58 -3.46 -1.96
CA TYR A 14 2.07 -2.99 -3.23
C TYR A 14 0.75 -3.72 -3.48
N PHE A 15 -0.35 -3.17 -2.97
CA PHE A 15 -1.63 -3.36 -3.63
C PHE A 15 -1.57 -2.49 -4.88
N ILE A 16 -0.89 -3.02 -5.89
CA ILE A 16 -0.95 -2.47 -7.24
C ILE A 16 -2.41 -2.68 -7.65
N PHE A 17 -3.24 -1.65 -7.53
CA PHE A 17 -4.41 -1.51 -8.39
C PHE A 17 -3.89 -1.30 -9.80
N GLN A 18 -3.36 -2.37 -10.36
CA GLN A 18 -2.94 -2.42 -11.74
C GLN A 18 -4.24 -2.38 -12.51
N PHE A 19 -4.52 -1.29 -13.23
CA PHE A 19 -5.28 -1.46 -14.46
C PHE A 19 -4.52 -2.55 -15.22
N PRO A 20 -5.07 -3.77 -15.36
CA PRO A 20 -4.29 -4.88 -15.85
C PRO A 20 -3.75 -4.48 -17.22
N ARG A 21 -2.47 -4.77 -17.54
CA ARG A 21 -1.96 -4.55 -18.90
C ARG A 21 -2.87 -5.18 -19.97
N ARG A 22 -3.63 -6.23 -19.61
CA ARG A 22 -4.70 -6.83 -20.43
C ARG A 22 -5.89 -5.91 -20.71
N PHE A 23 -6.32 -5.10 -19.73
CA PHE A 23 -7.45 -4.18 -19.88
C PHE A 23 -7.14 -3.10 -20.93
N LEU A 24 -5.96 -2.46 -20.85
CA LEU A 24 -5.53 -1.46 -21.83
C LEU A 24 -5.16 -2.08 -23.19
N ARG A 25 -4.55 -3.28 -23.22
CA ARG A 25 -4.17 -3.95 -24.48
C ARG A 25 -5.38 -4.36 -25.34
N ASN A 26 -6.49 -4.76 -24.70
CA ASN A 26 -7.72 -5.10 -25.42
C ASN A 26 -8.48 -3.88 -25.96
N VAL A 27 -8.20 -2.67 -25.45
CA VAL A 27 -8.74 -1.43 -26.02
C VAL A 27 -8.02 -1.07 -27.34
N PHE A 28 -6.72 -1.38 -27.45
CA PHE A 28 -5.92 -0.99 -28.61
C PHE A 28 -5.67 -2.10 -29.65
N ASN A 29 -5.95 -3.37 -29.35
CA ASN A 29 -5.74 -4.50 -30.27
C ASN A 29 -7.08 -5.06 -30.78
N THR A 30 -7.76 -4.31 -31.65
CA THR A 30 -8.93 -4.81 -32.37
C THR A 30 -8.78 -4.52 -33.85
N GLU A 31 -8.17 -5.46 -34.60
CA GLU A 31 -8.11 -5.48 -36.08
C GLU A 31 -9.48 -5.70 -36.77
N ARG A 32 -10.59 -5.24 -36.17
CA ARG A 32 -11.94 -5.37 -36.75
C ARG A 32 -12.74 -4.07 -36.65
N PHE A 33 -12.08 -2.93 -36.86
CA PHE A 33 -12.79 -1.69 -37.18
C PHE A 33 -13.22 -1.68 -38.65
N CYS A 34 -14.15 -2.57 -38.98
CA CYS A 34 -14.96 -2.44 -40.18
C CYS A 34 -15.95 -1.30 -39.93
N ALA A 35 -15.94 -0.34 -40.84
CA ALA A 35 -16.85 0.79 -40.90
C ALA A 35 -18.31 0.36 -40.74
N THR A 36 -19.11 1.26 -40.17
CA THR A 36 -20.55 1.20 -39.88
C THR A 36 -20.88 0.74 -38.45
N ILE A 37 -21.56 1.62 -37.70
CA ILE A 37 -21.91 1.56 -36.26
C ILE A 37 -20.90 2.29 -35.34
N VAL A 38 -20.76 3.59 -35.59
CA VAL A 38 -21.11 4.69 -34.66
C VAL A 38 -21.15 4.33 -33.16
N ILE A 39 -20.32 5.03 -32.39
CA ILE A 39 -20.33 5.18 -30.91
C ILE A 39 -20.05 3.89 -30.14
N PHE A 40 -18.77 3.50 -30.09
CA PHE A 40 -18.30 2.60 -29.04
C PHE A 40 -17.41 3.36 -28.06
N TRP A 41 -18.10 3.99 -27.11
CA TRP A 41 -17.74 3.94 -25.70
C TRP A 41 -16.34 4.45 -25.32
N LEU A 42 -16.20 5.78 -25.21
CA LEU A 42 -15.45 6.27 -24.06
C LEU A 42 -16.31 6.15 -22.81
N VAL A 43 -16.41 4.93 -22.31
CA VAL A 43 -16.78 4.63 -20.94
C VAL A 43 -15.70 5.25 -20.07
N ILE A 44 -15.92 6.46 -19.56
CA ILE A 44 -15.53 6.70 -18.17
C ILE A 44 -16.31 5.63 -17.41
N THR A 45 -15.64 4.59 -16.89
CA THR A 45 -16.27 3.47 -16.18
C THR A 45 -17.15 4.02 -15.07
N GLY A 46 -18.44 4.23 -15.36
CA GLY A 46 -19.40 4.84 -14.43
C GLY A 46 -20.54 5.67 -15.02
N GLN A 47 -20.44 6.29 -16.21
CA GLN A 47 -21.54 7.11 -16.76
C GLN A 47 -21.79 6.88 -18.25
N ASN A 48 -22.98 6.36 -18.58
CA ASN A 48 -23.47 6.16 -19.94
C ASN A 48 -24.15 7.44 -20.47
N VAL A 49 -23.42 8.55 -20.51
CA VAL A 49 -23.92 9.81 -21.06
C VAL A 49 -23.09 10.21 -22.28
N PRO A 50 -23.71 10.62 -23.39
CA PRO A 50 -22.98 11.14 -24.54
C PRO A 50 -22.29 12.45 -24.13
N LEU A 51 -20.97 12.47 -24.22
CA LEU A 51 -20.19 13.68 -24.05
C LEU A 51 -20.33 14.54 -25.33
N PRO A 52 -20.31 15.89 -25.22
CA PRO A 52 -20.39 16.78 -26.39
C PRO A 52 -19.15 16.72 -27.29
N PHE A 53 -18.09 16.04 -26.84
CA PHE A 53 -16.87 15.79 -27.59
C PHE A 53 -16.44 14.34 -27.42
N ALA A 54 -15.85 13.77 -28.47
CA ALA A 54 -15.13 12.51 -28.36
C ALA A 54 -13.82 12.77 -27.62
N GLY A 55 -13.50 11.93 -26.66
CA GLY A 55 -12.23 11.97 -25.94
C GLY A 55 -11.79 10.56 -25.61
N PHE A 56 -10.55 10.41 -25.21
CA PHE A 56 -10.07 9.19 -24.58
C PHE A 56 -9.03 9.45 -23.50
N LEU A 57 -9.00 8.52 -22.55
CA LEU A 57 -8.07 8.54 -21.43
C LEU A 57 -6.99 7.49 -21.66
N SER A 58 -5.74 7.90 -21.49
CA SER A 58 -4.57 7.03 -21.62
C SER A 58 -3.52 7.37 -20.58
N PRO A 59 -2.52 6.52 -20.34
CA PRO A 59 -1.34 6.89 -19.58
C PRO A 59 -0.58 8.06 -20.26
N PRO A 60 0.16 8.89 -19.50
CA PRO A 60 0.94 9.98 -20.09
C PRO A 60 1.90 9.50 -21.18
N HIS A 61 1.98 10.25 -22.27
CA HIS A 61 2.74 9.93 -23.47
C HIS A 61 2.41 8.55 -24.07
N PHE A 62 1.17 8.08 -23.91
CA PHE A 62 0.72 6.79 -24.40
C PHE A 62 1.61 5.64 -23.90
N LEU A 63 2.04 5.72 -22.64
CA LEU A 63 2.84 4.68 -22.02
C LEU A 63 2.09 3.33 -22.11
N TRP A 64 2.72 2.34 -22.77
CA TRP A 64 2.19 1.00 -23.06
C TRP A 64 1.15 0.88 -24.18
N SER A 65 0.87 1.95 -24.92
CA SER A 65 0.10 1.84 -26.15
C SER A 65 0.93 1.20 -27.28
N PRO A 66 0.28 0.58 -28.29
CA PRO A 66 0.96 0.09 -29.48
C PRO A 66 1.71 1.20 -30.23
N PRO A 67 2.80 0.88 -30.96
CA PRO A 67 3.61 1.86 -31.67
C PRO A 67 2.78 2.69 -32.66
N GLU A 68 1.74 2.13 -33.26
CA GLU A 68 0.85 2.79 -34.22
C GLU A 68 0.15 4.02 -33.62
N VAL A 69 -0.14 4.00 -32.32
CA VAL A 69 -0.76 5.13 -31.61
C VAL A 69 0.29 6.14 -31.17
N ARG A 70 1.44 5.63 -30.70
CA ARG A 70 2.52 6.44 -30.13
C ARG A 70 3.29 7.22 -31.20
N GLU A 71 3.52 6.61 -32.35
CA GLU A 71 4.29 7.19 -33.45
C GLU A 71 3.46 8.15 -34.32
N ASN A 72 2.14 8.14 -34.14
CA ASN A 72 1.21 9.06 -34.80
C ASN A 72 1.37 10.53 -34.31
N VAL A 73 2.03 10.74 -33.16
CA VAL A 73 2.24 12.06 -32.58
C VAL A 73 3.73 12.31 -32.34
N ILE A 74 4.24 13.35 -32.98
CA ILE A 74 5.63 13.78 -32.84
C ILE A 74 5.80 14.51 -31.50
N GLY A 75 6.90 14.23 -30.79
CA GLY A 75 7.26 14.90 -29.53
C GLY A 75 6.88 14.13 -28.25
N LEU A 76 6.34 12.91 -28.38
CA LEU A 76 6.08 12.05 -27.22
C LEU A 76 7.36 11.33 -26.77
N ASN A 77 7.67 11.40 -25.47
CA ASN A 77 8.79 10.67 -24.88
C ASN A 77 8.31 9.83 -23.67
N PRO A 78 7.81 8.61 -23.88
CA PRO A 78 7.30 7.79 -22.79
C PRO A 78 8.42 7.29 -21.88
N ASN A 79 8.36 7.66 -20.60
CA ASN A 79 9.25 7.18 -19.56
C ASN A 79 8.46 6.38 -18.52
N SER A 80 8.87 5.14 -18.25
CA SER A 80 8.15 4.24 -17.32
C SER A 80 8.07 4.77 -15.89
N THR A 81 9.07 5.53 -15.44
CA THR A 81 9.16 6.05 -14.07
C THR A 81 8.33 7.33 -13.93
N ALA A 82 8.42 8.23 -14.91
CA ALA A 82 7.72 9.52 -14.86
C ALA A 82 6.23 9.40 -15.27
N HIS A 83 5.88 8.44 -16.13
CA HIS A 83 4.54 8.33 -16.72
C HIS A 83 3.76 7.11 -16.23
N TYR A 84 4.19 6.50 -15.12
CA TYR A 84 3.41 5.44 -14.49
C TYR A 84 2.02 5.98 -14.08
N PRO A 85 0.91 5.32 -14.49
CA PRO A 85 -0.42 5.91 -14.39
C PRO A 85 -1.02 5.86 -12.98
N ALA A 86 -0.72 4.85 -12.18
CA ALA A 86 -1.28 4.75 -10.84
C ALA A 86 -0.37 3.94 -9.92
N SER A 87 0.07 4.53 -8.81
CA SER A 87 0.71 3.81 -7.71
C SER A 87 0.11 4.27 -6.40
N PHE A 88 -0.18 3.34 -5.51
CA PHE A 88 -0.70 3.61 -4.18
C PHE A 88 0.13 2.84 -3.16
N ASP A 89 0.65 3.55 -2.18
CA ASP A 89 1.44 3.00 -1.09
C ASP A 89 0.51 2.73 0.07
N ILE A 90 0.11 1.46 0.21
CA ILE A 90 -0.86 1.01 1.20
C ILE A 90 -0.13 0.38 2.39
N GLN A 91 -0.42 0.89 3.58
CA GLN A 91 0.13 0.36 4.81
C GLN A 91 -0.52 -1.00 5.14
N PRO A 92 0.26 -2.06 5.36
CA PRO A 92 -0.26 -3.44 5.46
C PRO A 92 -1.10 -3.69 6.72
N VAL A 93 -0.79 -3.01 7.82
CA VAL A 93 -1.45 -3.25 9.11
C VAL A 93 -2.79 -2.52 9.18
N THR A 94 -2.87 -1.31 8.64
CA THR A 94 -4.04 -0.43 8.74
C THR A 94 -4.89 -0.40 7.47
N GLY A 95 -4.34 -0.83 6.33
CA GLY A 95 -4.96 -0.66 5.01
C GLY A 95 -5.02 0.80 4.53
N SER A 96 -4.41 1.74 5.26
CA SER A 96 -4.45 3.16 4.91
C SER A 96 -3.48 3.50 3.78
N SER A 97 -3.88 4.40 2.89
CA SER A 97 -3.01 4.94 1.83
C SER A 97 -2.12 6.04 2.41
N VAL A 98 -0.82 5.78 2.51
CA VAL A 98 0.17 6.74 3.03
C VAL A 98 0.60 7.71 1.93
N GLY A 99 0.59 7.24 0.69
CA GLY A 99 0.98 8.03 -0.45
C GLY A 99 0.50 7.39 -1.74
N GLY A 100 0.52 8.16 -2.81
CA GLY A 100 0.24 7.64 -4.13
C GLY A 100 0.32 8.72 -5.19
N HIS A 101 0.36 8.28 -6.43
CA HIS A 101 0.22 9.15 -7.57
C HIS A 101 -0.74 8.54 -8.58
N PHE A 102 -1.53 9.39 -9.19
CA PHE A 102 -2.46 9.04 -10.25
C PHE A 102 -2.25 10.00 -11.41
N ARG A 103 -1.89 9.47 -12.57
CA ARG A 103 -1.54 10.23 -13.77
C ARG A 103 -2.37 9.74 -14.93
N MET A 104 -3.09 10.65 -15.58
CA MET A 104 -3.89 10.36 -16.77
C MET A 104 -3.67 11.43 -17.82
N GLN A 105 -3.73 11.01 -19.07
CA GLN A 105 -3.71 11.87 -20.25
C GLN A 105 -5.08 11.86 -20.89
N PHE A 106 -5.60 13.05 -21.15
CA PHE A 106 -6.78 13.26 -21.96
C PHE A 106 -6.36 13.56 -23.40
N SER A 107 -7.05 12.96 -24.35
CA SER A 107 -6.70 13.06 -25.76
C SER A 107 -7.96 12.99 -26.62
N VAL A 108 -7.98 13.70 -27.73
CA VAL A 108 -9.15 13.83 -28.61
C VAL A 108 -8.87 13.07 -29.91
N PRO A 109 -9.72 12.12 -30.31
CA PRO A 109 -9.58 11.47 -31.59
C PRO A 109 -10.04 12.40 -32.71
N ILE A 110 -9.25 12.46 -33.78
CA ILE A 110 -9.60 13.14 -35.02
C ILE A 110 -9.73 12.09 -36.11
N TYR A 111 -10.84 12.17 -36.81
CA TYR A 111 -11.15 11.30 -37.95
C TYR A 111 -11.20 12.14 -39.21
N ASN A 112 -10.70 11.55 -40.29
CA ASN A 112 -10.93 12.05 -41.63
C ASN A 112 -12.39 11.77 -42.00
N ASP A 113 -13.16 12.82 -42.25
CA ASP A 113 -14.53 12.71 -42.72
C ASP A 113 -14.72 13.60 -43.96
N ALA A 114 -15.16 12.98 -45.05
CA ALA A 114 -15.46 13.66 -46.31
C ALA A 114 -16.69 14.58 -46.22
N SER A 115 -17.47 14.49 -45.14
CA SER A 115 -18.64 15.33 -44.89
C SER A 115 -18.26 16.72 -44.37
N PHE A 116 -17.12 16.84 -43.68
CA PHE A 116 -16.64 18.08 -43.07
C PHE A 116 -15.40 18.60 -43.80
N THR A 117 -15.49 19.82 -44.34
CA THR A 117 -14.43 20.39 -45.19
C THR A 117 -13.09 20.54 -44.44
N GLU A 118 -13.17 20.83 -43.15
CA GLU A 118 -12.05 21.00 -42.23
C GLU A 118 -11.37 19.66 -41.87
N ALA A 119 -12.12 18.56 -41.86
CA ALA A 119 -11.61 17.23 -41.52
C ALA A 119 -11.13 16.42 -42.74
N LYS A 120 -11.49 16.82 -43.96
CA LYS A 120 -11.12 16.14 -45.22
C LYS A 120 -9.63 15.90 -45.41
N GLN A 121 -8.79 16.81 -44.93
CA GLN A 121 -7.34 16.76 -45.10
C GLN A 121 -6.60 16.27 -43.84
N LEU A 122 -7.33 15.99 -42.76
CA LEU A 122 -6.73 15.53 -41.51
C LEU A 122 -6.46 14.03 -41.59
N TYR A 123 -5.33 13.60 -41.04
CA TYR A 123 -5.00 12.19 -40.89
C TYR A 123 -5.71 11.65 -39.64
N ASN A 124 -6.09 10.36 -39.68
CA ASN A 124 -6.69 9.69 -38.53
C ASN A 124 -5.65 9.62 -37.41
N SER A 125 -5.87 10.36 -36.33
CA SER A 125 -4.91 10.46 -35.24
C SER A 125 -5.57 10.86 -33.93
N PHE A 126 -4.77 10.75 -32.88
CA PHE A 126 -5.14 11.13 -31.54
C PHE A 126 -4.34 12.36 -31.15
N ILE A 127 -5.02 13.47 -30.88
CA ILE A 127 -4.35 14.67 -30.38
C ILE A 127 -4.29 14.61 -28.85
N PRO A 128 -3.09 14.48 -28.24
CA PRO A 128 -2.94 14.60 -26.81
C PRO A 128 -3.15 16.07 -26.41
N SER A 129 -4.19 16.33 -25.63
CA SER A 129 -4.53 17.70 -25.23
C SER A 129 -3.75 18.10 -23.98
N PHE A 130 -3.85 17.30 -22.91
CA PHE A 130 -3.13 17.53 -21.66
C PHE A 130 -3.04 16.24 -20.85
N TRP A 131 -2.13 16.22 -19.88
CA TRP A 131 -2.09 15.20 -18.85
C TRP A 131 -2.18 15.84 -17.48
N VAL A 132 -2.82 15.14 -16.55
CA VAL A 132 -2.98 15.55 -15.16
C VAL A 132 -2.33 14.51 -14.28
N GLY A 133 -1.53 14.98 -13.33
CA GLY A 133 -0.99 14.19 -12.23
C GLY A 133 -1.58 14.67 -10.91
N ILE A 134 -2.19 13.75 -10.17
CA ILE A 134 -2.61 13.94 -8.79
C ILE A 134 -1.62 13.18 -7.94
N GLU A 135 -0.93 13.89 -7.05
CA GLU A 135 -0.04 13.28 -6.06
C GLU A 135 -0.67 13.44 -4.68
N VAL A 136 -0.80 12.34 -3.97
CA VAL A 136 -1.32 12.30 -2.60
C VAL A 136 -0.14 11.96 -1.70
N LYS A 137 0.14 12.84 -0.74
CA LYS A 137 1.15 12.63 0.30
C LYS A 137 0.49 12.85 1.66
N MET A 138 0.59 11.86 2.53
CA MET A 138 0.17 12.00 3.93
C MET A 138 1.06 13.02 4.63
N MET A 139 0.46 13.90 5.42
CA MET A 139 1.18 14.88 6.21
C MET A 139 1.98 14.20 7.33
N ASP A 140 3.15 14.74 7.66
CA ASP A 140 4.08 14.12 8.61
C ASP A 140 3.46 13.85 9.99
N TYR A 141 2.59 14.75 10.48
CA TYR A 141 1.91 14.54 11.77
C TYR A 141 0.96 13.33 11.74
N ALA A 142 0.25 13.13 10.62
CA ALA A 142 -0.69 12.03 10.48
C ALA A 142 0.07 10.70 10.34
N HIS A 143 1.16 10.71 9.58
CA HIS A 143 2.05 9.56 9.45
C HIS A 143 2.62 9.13 10.81
N ASN A 144 3.15 10.07 11.60
CA ASN A 144 3.72 9.78 12.92
C ASN A 144 2.68 9.27 13.91
N TYR A 145 1.47 9.85 13.90
CA TYR A 145 0.39 9.39 14.77
C TYR A 145 -0.02 7.94 14.46
N ILE A 146 -0.20 7.60 13.18
CA ILE A 146 -0.55 6.25 12.75
C ILE A 146 0.60 5.28 13.06
N TYR A 147 1.84 5.67 12.79
CA TYR A 147 3.02 4.85 13.07
C TYR A 147 3.17 4.53 14.57
N PHE A 148 3.05 5.55 15.42
CA PHE A 148 3.17 5.41 16.87
C PHE A 148 2.10 4.45 17.44
N ASN A 149 0.85 4.62 17.01
CA ASN A 149 -0.25 3.81 17.51
C ASN A 149 -0.23 2.36 17.01
N THR A 150 0.30 2.13 15.81
CA THR A 150 0.26 0.80 15.17
C THR A 150 1.48 -0.06 15.46
N LYS A 151 2.67 0.55 15.60
CA LYS A 151 3.92 -0.18 15.82
C LYS A 151 4.47 0.00 17.23
N GLU A 152 4.52 1.22 17.75
CA GLU A 152 5.21 1.51 19.00
C GLU A 152 4.35 1.16 20.23
N LEU A 153 3.06 1.51 20.23
CA LEU A 153 2.17 1.18 21.34
C LEU A 153 2.08 -0.32 21.63
N PRO A 154 1.83 -1.23 20.66
CA PRO A 154 1.77 -2.66 20.95
C PRO A 154 3.09 -3.22 21.49
N ARG A 155 4.23 -2.72 21.01
CA ARG A 155 5.56 -3.13 21.50
C ARG A 155 5.77 -2.73 22.96
N ILE A 156 5.39 -1.52 23.34
CA ILE A 156 5.51 -1.02 24.72
C ILE A 156 4.59 -1.83 25.63
N VAL A 157 3.33 -2.03 25.25
CA VAL A 157 2.36 -2.79 26.04
C VAL A 157 2.81 -4.25 26.23
N LEU A 158 3.31 -4.90 25.16
CA LEU A 158 3.86 -6.25 25.26
C LEU A 158 5.11 -6.29 26.15
N GLY A 159 6.01 -5.31 26.04
CA GLY A 159 7.19 -5.21 26.89
C GLY A 159 6.84 -5.09 28.38
N ILE A 160 5.90 -4.21 28.71
CA ILE A 160 5.38 -4.05 30.09
C ILE A 160 4.71 -5.35 30.56
N GLY A 161 3.90 -5.97 29.71
CA GLY A 161 3.23 -7.24 30.01
C GLY A 161 4.21 -8.35 30.37
N ILE A 162 5.25 -8.56 29.55
CA ILE A 162 6.31 -9.55 29.82
C ILE A 162 7.06 -9.22 31.11
N GLY A 163 7.36 -7.94 31.34
CA GLY A 163 8.03 -7.48 32.57
C GLY A 163 7.23 -7.82 33.83
N LEU A 164 5.93 -7.54 33.85
CA LEU A 164 5.06 -7.84 35.00
C LEU A 164 4.93 -9.34 35.27
N VAL A 165 4.83 -10.15 34.22
CA VAL A 165 4.79 -11.62 34.34
C VAL A 165 6.11 -12.16 34.86
N ALA A 166 7.25 -11.63 34.41
CA ALA A 166 8.55 -12.05 34.92
C ALA A 166 8.71 -11.75 36.42
N VAL A 167 8.28 -10.57 36.86
CA VAL A 167 8.34 -10.18 38.29
C VAL A 167 7.43 -11.05 39.16
N SER A 168 6.21 -11.37 38.70
CA SER A 168 5.29 -12.24 39.45
C SER A 168 5.82 -13.67 39.60
N VAL A 169 6.47 -14.20 38.56
CA VAL A 169 7.13 -15.52 38.63
C VAL A 169 8.31 -15.50 39.60
N LEU A 170 9.18 -14.48 39.54
CA LEU A 170 10.34 -14.38 40.43
C LEU A 170 9.95 -14.23 41.90
N THR A 171 8.93 -13.42 42.20
CA THR A 171 8.40 -13.28 43.55
C THR A 171 7.74 -14.57 44.05
N GLY A 172 7.02 -15.31 43.20
CA GLY A 172 6.49 -16.62 43.53
C GLY A 172 7.57 -17.66 43.83
N LEU A 173 8.62 -17.72 43.00
CA LEU A 173 9.75 -18.64 43.18
C LEU A 173 10.52 -18.35 44.46
N THR A 174 10.81 -17.08 44.74
CA THR A 174 11.48 -16.67 45.99
C THR A 174 10.63 -17.03 47.21
N TRP A 175 9.31 -16.77 47.17
CA TRP A 175 8.40 -17.15 48.26
C TRP A 175 8.38 -18.67 48.51
N ILE A 176 8.28 -19.48 47.46
CA ILE A 176 8.31 -20.95 47.56
C ILE A 176 9.64 -21.42 48.15
N PHE A 177 10.77 -20.86 47.70
CA PHE A 177 12.09 -21.18 48.21
C PHE A 177 12.21 -20.89 49.72
N PHE A 178 11.73 -19.73 50.18
CA PHE A 178 11.73 -19.39 51.61
C PHE A 178 10.82 -20.33 52.43
N LYS A 179 9.65 -20.71 51.91
CA LYS A 179 8.75 -21.67 52.59
C LYS A 179 9.39 -23.05 52.73
N LEU A 180 10.02 -23.57 51.68
CA LEU A 180 10.71 -24.86 51.71
C LEU A 180 11.91 -24.84 52.67
N ARG A 181 12.69 -23.75 52.71
CA ARG A 181 13.79 -23.60 53.67
C ARG A 181 13.30 -23.57 55.11
N ARG A 182 12.20 -22.83 55.40
CA ARG A 182 11.60 -22.74 56.73
C ARG A 182 11.05 -24.09 57.22
N SER A 183 10.42 -24.87 56.34
CA SER A 183 9.93 -26.21 56.69
C SER A 183 11.04 -27.19 57.06
N ARG A 184 12.21 -27.08 56.41
CA ARG A 184 13.38 -27.90 56.75
C ARG A 184 13.97 -27.53 58.12
N SER A 185 14.02 -26.25 58.47
CA SER A 185 14.50 -25.82 59.80
C SER A 185 13.59 -26.26 60.94
N THR A 186 12.27 -26.27 60.74
CA THR A 186 11.33 -26.74 61.78
C THR A 186 11.39 -28.25 62.00
N VAL A 187 11.53 -29.04 60.93
CA VAL A 187 11.67 -30.51 61.06
C VAL A 187 12.97 -30.88 61.76
N PHE A 188 14.08 -30.18 61.46
CA PHE A 188 15.35 -30.40 62.13
C PHE A 188 15.32 -30.00 63.61
N ALA A 189 14.64 -28.91 63.96
CA ALA A 189 14.49 -28.49 65.36
C ALA A 189 13.67 -29.50 66.19
N ILE A 190 12.62 -30.09 65.59
CA ILE A 190 11.77 -31.10 66.25
C ILE A 190 12.50 -32.44 66.42
N SER A 191 13.38 -32.83 65.47
CA SER A 191 14.18 -34.04 65.65
C SER A 191 15.18 -33.88 66.79
N ARG A 192 15.88 -32.73 66.84
CA ARG A 192 16.86 -32.45 67.89
C ARG A 192 16.25 -32.42 69.29
N SER A 193 15.05 -31.82 69.45
CA SER A 193 14.38 -31.81 70.75
C SER A 193 13.97 -33.21 71.21
N LYS A 194 13.56 -34.08 70.28
CA LYS A 194 13.27 -35.48 70.61
C LYS A 194 14.52 -36.25 71.04
N ASP A 195 15.64 -36.01 70.36
CA ASP A 195 16.90 -36.67 70.71
C ASP A 195 17.36 -36.24 72.12
N GLU A 196 17.25 -34.96 72.47
CA GLU A 196 17.58 -34.44 73.81
C GLU A 196 16.64 -34.95 74.92
N GLU A 197 15.36 -35.16 74.62
CA GLU A 197 14.39 -35.78 75.53
C GLU A 197 14.69 -37.27 75.77
N ILE A 198 15.26 -37.98 74.79
CA ILE A 198 15.62 -39.40 74.94
C ILE A 198 16.85 -39.59 75.85
N TRP A 199 17.84 -38.69 75.79
CA TRP A 199 19.06 -38.79 76.62
C TRP A 199 18.90 -38.30 78.07
N SER A 200 17.74 -37.77 78.45
CA SER A 200 17.47 -37.25 79.80
C SER A 200 16.65 -38.19 80.68
N VAL A 201 16.32 -39.39 80.18
CA VAL A 201 15.48 -40.41 80.86
C VAL A 201 16.29 -41.66 81.24
N GLU A 202 17.60 -41.67 80.99
CA GLU A 202 18.56 -42.73 81.38
C GLU A 202 19.53 -42.23 82.45
#